data_AF-C3TTP7-F1
#
_entry.id   AF-C3TTP7-F1
#
_cell.length_a   1.000
_cell.length_b   1.000
_cell.length_c   1.000
_cell.angle_alpha   90.00
_cell.angle_beta   90.00
_cell.angle_gamma   90.00
#
_symmetry.space_group_name_H-M   'P 1'
#
loop_
_entity.id
_entity.type
_entity.pdbx_description
1 polymer ?
#
loop_
_entity_poly.entity_id
_entity_poly.type
_entity_poly.pdbx_seq_one_letter_code
_entity_poly.pdbx_strand_id
1 'polypeptide(L)'
;QLEPTQIVKIFILEPPDVTLKAGSVSIAQLIVFEVFATNKATRPLFTLGIEASSEGQFYTKGNKLFLNLKGISSNRIHLMNSATGLFSPELMGSVINQILFAVLLPDQNGLLRDGISLPIFKNFGYDEIKVIPIEGALCITPSLF
;
A
#
# COMPACT_ATOMS: atom_id res chain seq x y z
N GLN A 1 -1.11 -0.63 -29.27
CA GLN A 1 -0.60 0.45 -28.41
C GLN A 1 -1.81 0.98 -27.64
N LEU A 2 -2.01 0.58 -26.39
CA LEU A 2 -3.12 1.07 -25.56
C LEU A 2 -2.54 1.99 -24.49
N GLU A 3 -2.44 3.27 -24.81
CA GLU A 3 -2.38 4.38 -23.84
C GLU A 3 -3.17 5.53 -24.46
N PRO A 4 -4.00 6.31 -23.74
CA PRO A 4 -4.38 6.23 -22.32
C PRO A 4 -5.85 5.79 -22.16
N THR A 5 -6.17 4.88 -21.24
CA THR A 5 -7.58 4.54 -20.88
C THR A 5 -7.96 5.00 -19.49
N GLN A 6 -7.05 5.65 -18.78
CA GLN A 6 -7.19 5.96 -17.37
C GLN A 6 -7.94 7.28 -17.17
N ILE A 7 -9.25 7.16 -16.94
CA ILE A 7 -10.09 8.24 -16.40
C ILE A 7 -9.92 8.40 -14.88
N VAL A 8 -9.18 7.50 -14.24
CA VAL A 8 -8.82 7.57 -12.82
C VAL A 8 -7.32 7.41 -12.69
N LYS A 9 -6.67 8.28 -11.92
CA LYS A 9 -5.28 8.12 -11.49
C LYS A 9 -5.23 7.97 -9.98
N ILE A 10 -4.39 7.03 -9.54
CA ILE A 10 -4.19 6.71 -8.13
C ILE A 10 -2.69 6.64 -7.90
N PHE A 11 -2.18 7.42 -6.95
CA PHE A 11 -0.78 7.36 -6.58
C PHE A 11 -0.59 7.73 -5.11
N ILE A 12 0.49 7.25 -4.53
CA ILE A 12 0.86 7.56 -3.16
C ILE A 12 1.61 8.90 -3.18
N LEU A 13 1.20 9.85 -2.33
CA LEU A 13 1.76 11.20 -2.29
C LEU A 13 3.15 11.21 -1.65
N GLU A 14 3.33 10.42 -0.59
CA GLU A 14 4.54 10.33 0.23
C GLU A 14 4.85 8.86 0.55
N PRO A 15 6.11 8.52 0.91
CA PRO A 15 6.42 7.17 1.39
C PRO A 15 5.47 6.75 2.52
N PRO A 16 4.84 5.56 2.45
CA PRO A 16 3.96 5.09 3.51
C PRO A 16 4.67 4.93 4.85
N ASP A 17 3.97 5.27 5.93
CA ASP A 17 4.43 5.02 7.29
C ASP A 17 4.18 3.56 7.68
N VAL A 18 5.23 2.89 8.13
CA VAL A 18 5.16 1.51 8.63
C VAL A 18 5.26 1.54 10.15
N THR A 19 4.17 1.15 10.82
CA THR A 19 4.17 0.99 12.28
C THR A 19 4.29 -0.49 12.63
N LEU A 20 5.31 -0.80 13.43
CA LEU A 20 5.58 -2.14 13.95
C LEU A 20 5.24 -2.19 15.44
N LYS A 21 4.34 -3.09 15.81
CA LYS A 21 4.01 -3.41 17.20
C LYS A 21 4.16 -4.91 17.40
N ALA A 22 4.19 -5.34 18.66
CA ALA A 22 4.21 -6.77 18.98
C ALA A 22 3.03 -7.49 18.30
N GLY A 23 3.35 -8.35 17.32
CA GLY A 23 2.39 -9.16 16.59
C GLY A 23 1.51 -8.42 15.57
N SER A 24 1.70 -7.12 15.32
CA SER A 24 0.94 -6.39 14.32
C SER A 24 1.79 -5.41 13.51
N VAL A 25 1.40 -5.24 12.25
CA VAL A 25 2.04 -4.31 11.32
C VAL A 25 0.92 -3.54 10.64
N SER A 26 0.97 -2.21 10.72
CA SER A 26 0.03 -1.35 10.02
C SER A 26 0.79 -0.40 9.10
N ILE A 27 0.25 -0.21 7.91
CA ILE A 27 0.74 0.74 6.93
C ILE A 27 -0.26 1.89 6.84
N ALA A 28 0.20 3.11 7.06
CA ALA A 28 -0.58 4.33 6.84
C ALA A 28 -0.04 5.02 5.58
N GLN A 29 -0.94 5.50 4.72
CA GLN A 29 -0.57 6.07 3.44
C GLN A 29 -1.48 7.22 3.03
N LEU A 30 -0.87 8.23 2.42
CA LEU A 30 -1.55 9.35 1.78
C LEU A 30 -1.66 9.06 0.29
N ILE A 31 -2.89 8.96 -0.22
CA ILE A 31 -3.19 8.62 -1.60
C ILE A 31 -3.83 9.83 -2.27
N VAL A 32 -3.39 10.15 -3.48
CA VAL A 32 -4.09 11.08 -4.36
C VAL A 32 -4.93 10.27 -5.34
N PHE A 33 -6.20 10.63 -5.44
CA PHE A 33 -7.17 10.03 -6.34
C PHE A 33 -7.76 11.10 -7.26
N GLU A 34 -7.41 11.04 -8.54
CA GLU A 34 -7.86 12.01 -9.54
C GLU A 34 -8.84 11.36 -10.50
N VAL A 35 -9.95 12.03 -10.78
CA VAL A 35 -10.95 11.59 -11.76
C VAL A 35 -11.00 12.57 -12.92
N PHE A 36 -10.96 12.05 -14.14
CA PHE A 36 -10.97 12.80 -15.39
C PHE A 36 -12.27 12.51 -16.16
N ALA A 37 -12.80 13.52 -16.85
CA ALA A 37 -14.02 13.37 -17.64
C ALA A 37 -13.86 12.38 -18.81
N THR A 38 -12.65 12.35 -19.39
CA THR A 38 -12.28 11.45 -20.48
C THR A 38 -10.81 11.09 -20.35
N ASN A 39 -10.38 10.04 -21.04
CA ASN A 39 -8.99 9.63 -21.10
C ASN A 39 -8.06 10.63 -21.82
N LYS A 40 -8.62 11.62 -22.53
CA LYS A 40 -7.86 12.70 -23.19
C LYS A 40 -7.84 14.00 -22.38
N ALA A 41 -8.61 14.07 -21.29
CA ALA A 41 -8.67 15.27 -20.48
C ALA A 41 -7.36 15.48 -19.73
N THR A 42 -6.86 16.73 -19.73
CA THR A 42 -5.60 17.10 -19.05
C THR A 42 -5.82 17.62 -17.64
N ARG A 43 -7.07 17.91 -17.26
CA ARG A 43 -7.45 18.40 -15.94
C ARG A 43 -8.49 17.46 -15.31
N PRO A 44 -8.34 17.13 -14.03
CA PRO A 44 -9.33 16.30 -13.34
C PRO A 44 -10.63 17.09 -13.14
N LEU A 45 -11.75 16.37 -13.14
CA LEU A 45 -13.04 16.85 -12.62
C LEU A 45 -12.92 17.17 -11.14
N PHE A 46 -12.22 16.32 -10.39
CA PHE A 46 -11.86 16.55 -9.00
C PHE A 46 -10.66 15.70 -8.59
N THR A 47 -9.99 16.15 -7.53
CA THR A 47 -8.85 15.48 -6.89
C THR A 47 -9.20 15.27 -5.43
N LEU A 48 -9.03 14.04 -4.96
CA LEU A 48 -9.21 13.66 -3.56
C LEU A 48 -7.87 13.31 -2.93
N GLY A 49 -7.68 13.76 -1.69
CA GLY A 49 -6.63 13.27 -0.81
C GLY A 49 -7.23 12.24 0.14
N ILE A 50 -6.66 11.05 0.21
CA ILE A 50 -7.19 9.94 1.00
C ILE A 50 -6.12 9.51 2.01
N GLU A 51 -6.46 9.57 3.29
CA GLU A 51 -5.73 8.87 4.34
C GLU A 51 -6.24 7.43 4.36
N ALA A 52 -5.39 6.46 4.07
CA ALA A 52 -5.75 5.05 4.06
C ALA A 52 -4.82 4.20 4.91
N SER A 53 -5.33 3.06 5.36
CA SER A 53 -4.58 2.09 6.13
C SER A 53 -4.70 0.68 5.56
N SER A 54 -3.63 -0.09 5.66
CA SER A 54 -3.59 -1.53 5.36
C SER A 54 -2.84 -2.30 6.44
N GLU A 55 -3.11 -3.59 6.56
CA GLU A 55 -2.37 -4.48 7.43
C GLU A 55 -1.16 -5.06 6.68
N GLY A 56 -0.02 -5.11 7.35
CA GLY A 56 1.18 -5.77 6.84
C GLY A 56 1.34 -7.17 7.41
N GLN A 57 1.89 -8.08 6.61
CA GLN A 57 2.35 -9.38 7.07
C GLN A 57 3.77 -9.62 6.57
N PHE A 58 4.74 -9.60 7.50
CA PHE A 58 6.08 -10.06 7.19
C PHE A 58 6.15 -11.59 7.25
N TYR A 59 6.88 -12.17 6.30
CA TYR A 59 7.20 -13.59 6.30
C TYR A 59 8.54 -13.83 5.61
N THR A 60 9.10 -14.99 5.81
CA THR A 60 10.38 -15.41 5.23
C THR A 60 10.17 -16.60 4.30
N LYS A 61 11.01 -16.70 3.27
CA LYS A 61 11.12 -17.90 2.42
C LYS A 61 12.58 -18.07 2.01
N GLY A 62 13.22 -19.12 2.54
CA GLY A 62 14.67 -19.26 2.50
C GLY A 62 15.35 -18.07 3.17
N ASN A 63 16.31 -17.44 2.47
CA ASN A 63 17.05 -16.28 2.96
C ASN A 63 16.45 -14.92 2.58
N LYS A 64 15.16 -14.87 2.22
CA LYS A 64 14.48 -13.63 1.83
C LYS A 64 13.37 -13.26 2.81
N LEU A 65 13.26 -11.96 3.11
CA LEU A 65 12.18 -11.34 3.83
C LEU A 65 11.16 -10.76 2.84
N PHE A 66 9.89 -11.00 3.08
CA PHE A 66 8.79 -10.50 2.27
C PHE A 66 7.82 -9.72 3.15
N LEU A 67 7.18 -8.71 2.54
CA LEU A 67 6.04 -8.00 3.10
C LEU A 67 4.85 -8.21 2.16
N ASN A 68 3.74 -8.68 2.70
CA ASN A 68 2.47 -8.71 1.99
C ASN A 68 1.46 -7.81 2.70
N LEU A 69 0.84 -6.91 1.94
CA LEU A 69 -0.24 -6.05 2.40
C LEU A 69 -1.59 -6.78 2.29
N LYS A 70 -2.45 -6.59 3.29
CA LYS A 70 -3.79 -7.16 3.38
C LYS A 70 -4.78 -6.10 3.80
N GLY A 71 -5.95 -6.13 3.16
CA GLY A 71 -6.96 -5.09 3.35
C GLY A 71 -6.44 -3.73 2.90
N ILE A 72 -7.35 -2.84 2.59
CA ILE A 72 -7.07 -1.41 2.46
C ILE A 72 -8.40 -0.69 2.64
N SER A 73 -8.39 0.37 3.42
CA SER A 73 -9.58 1.19 3.62
C SER A 73 -9.18 2.66 3.76
N SER A 74 -10.03 3.54 3.25
CA SER A 74 -9.97 4.97 3.49
C SER A 74 -10.42 5.26 4.91
N ASN A 75 -9.55 5.87 5.71
CA ASN A 75 -9.87 6.39 7.04
C ASN A 75 -10.46 7.79 6.93
N ARG A 76 -9.94 8.62 6.01
CA ARG A 76 -10.45 9.96 5.70
C ARG A 76 -10.32 10.26 4.21
N ILE A 77 -11.23 11.07 3.70
CA ILE A 77 -11.27 11.49 2.29
C ILE A 77 -11.50 13.00 2.25
N HIS A 78 -10.60 13.72 1.59
CA HIS A 78 -10.59 15.17 1.50
C HIS A 78 -10.75 15.62 0.06
N LEU A 79 -11.62 16.60 -0.19
CA LEU A 79 -11.71 17.27 -1.48
C LEU A 79 -10.56 18.27 -1.60
N MET A 80 -9.56 17.97 -2.44
CA MET A 80 -8.43 18.87 -2.66
C MET A 80 -8.75 19.91 -3.75
N ASN A 81 -9.41 19.48 -4.82
CA ASN A 81 -9.82 20.34 -5.92
C ASN A 81 -11.09 19.79 -6.58
N SER A 82 -11.93 20.67 -7.13
CA SER A 82 -13.12 20.28 -7.89
C SER A 82 -13.49 21.33 -8.94
N ALA A 83 -13.57 20.91 -10.19
CA ALA A 83 -14.13 21.68 -11.31
C ALA A 83 -15.66 21.55 -11.41
N THR A 84 -16.27 20.62 -10.67
CA THR A 84 -17.72 20.35 -10.70
C THR A 84 -18.48 20.96 -9.51
N GLY A 85 -17.81 21.78 -8.70
CA GLY A 85 -18.36 22.36 -7.47
C GLY A 85 -18.09 21.52 -6.22
N LEU A 86 -18.53 22.03 -5.07
CA LEU A 86 -18.32 21.36 -3.78
C LEU A 86 -19.25 20.16 -3.63
N PHE A 87 -18.73 19.06 -3.08
CA PHE A 87 -19.49 17.88 -2.69
C PHE A 87 -18.81 17.22 -1.49
N SER A 88 -19.53 16.34 -0.79
CA SER A 88 -19.01 15.54 0.33
C SER A 88 -18.30 14.29 -0.21
N PRO A 89 -16.95 14.19 -0.10
CA PRO A 89 -16.20 13.06 -0.62
C PRO A 89 -16.50 11.75 0.10
N GLU A 90 -17.00 11.82 1.33
CA GLU A 90 -17.34 10.67 2.16
C GLU A 90 -18.42 9.80 1.49
N LEU A 91 -19.32 10.40 0.70
CA LEU A 91 -20.34 9.69 -0.07
C LEU A 91 -19.74 8.72 -1.11
N MET A 92 -18.49 8.94 -1.51
CA MET A 92 -17.77 8.08 -2.45
C MET A 92 -16.97 6.95 -1.77
N GLY A 93 -16.93 6.91 -0.43
CA GLY A 93 -16.03 6.04 0.32
C GLY A 93 -16.15 4.55 -0.02
N SER A 94 -17.37 4.05 -0.25
CA SER A 94 -17.58 2.64 -0.65
C SER A 94 -16.91 2.31 -2.00
N VAL A 95 -17.13 3.16 -3.00
CA VAL A 95 -16.54 2.98 -4.35
C VAL A 95 -15.03 3.14 -4.31
N ILE A 96 -14.53 4.14 -3.57
CA ILE A 96 -13.10 4.37 -3.39
C ILE A 96 -12.45 3.15 -2.74
N ASN A 97 -13.01 2.62 -1.65
CA ASN A 97 -12.50 1.43 -0.98
C ASN A 97 -12.45 0.21 -1.91
N GLN A 98 -13.49 0.00 -2.72
CA GLN A 98 -13.49 -1.07 -3.73
C GLN A 98 -12.38 -0.90 -4.75
N ILE A 99 -12.15 0.32 -5.23
CA ILE A 99 -11.08 0.60 -6.20
C ILE A 99 -9.70 0.41 -5.55
N LEU A 100 -9.48 0.95 -4.35
CA LEU A 100 -8.22 0.77 -3.61
C LEU A 100 -7.91 -0.71 -3.40
N PHE A 101 -8.92 -1.50 -3.02
CA PHE A 101 -8.78 -2.94 -2.81
C PHE A 101 -8.51 -3.71 -4.10
N ALA A 102 -9.19 -3.36 -5.20
CA ALA A 102 -9.09 -4.09 -6.46
C ALA A 102 -7.88 -3.69 -7.32
N VAL A 103 -7.33 -2.49 -7.12
CA VAL A 103 -6.26 -1.93 -7.96
C VAL A 103 -5.01 -1.65 -7.14
N LEU A 104 -5.07 -0.71 -6.20
CA LEU A 104 -3.87 -0.21 -5.51
C LEU A 104 -3.20 -1.30 -4.66
N LEU A 105 -3.97 -2.07 -3.90
CA LEU A 105 -3.43 -3.11 -3.02
C LEU A 105 -2.70 -4.22 -3.82
N PRO A 106 -3.27 -4.79 -4.90
CA PRO A 106 -2.56 -5.70 -5.79
C PRO A 106 -1.30 -5.09 -6.41
N ASP A 107 -1.36 -3.84 -6.89
CA ASP A 107 -0.22 -3.17 -7.50
C ASP A 107 0.94 -3.01 -6.50
N GLN A 108 0.64 -2.61 -5.27
CA GLN A 108 1.62 -2.52 -4.18
C GLN A 108 2.23 -3.88 -3.84
N ASN A 109 1.42 -4.92 -3.71
CA ASN A 109 1.94 -6.28 -3.48
C ASN A 109 2.77 -6.79 -4.68
N GLY A 110 2.43 -6.37 -5.90
CA GLY A 110 3.23 -6.62 -7.10
C GLY A 110 4.63 -6.03 -7.02
N LEU A 111 4.79 -4.83 -6.47
CA LEU A 111 6.09 -4.19 -6.24
C LEU A 111 6.89 -4.88 -5.13
N LEU A 112 6.22 -5.39 -4.10
CA LEU A 112 6.86 -6.05 -2.94
C LEU A 112 7.20 -7.53 -3.18
N ARG A 113 6.76 -8.11 -4.31
CA ARG A 113 6.77 -9.56 -4.57
C ARG A 113 8.16 -10.22 -4.51
N ASP A 114 9.21 -9.46 -4.80
CA ASP A 114 10.56 -10.02 -4.95
C ASP A 114 11.30 -10.18 -3.60
N GLY A 115 10.77 -9.53 -2.55
CA GLY A 115 11.33 -9.53 -1.21
C GLY A 115 12.71 -8.88 -1.11
N ILE A 116 13.27 -8.92 0.09
CA ILE A 116 14.61 -8.40 0.43
C ILE A 116 15.50 -9.58 0.79
N SER A 117 16.68 -9.66 0.17
CA SER A 117 17.67 -10.69 0.47
C SER A 117 18.37 -10.42 1.80
N LEU A 118 18.50 -11.46 2.63
CA LEU A 118 19.20 -11.46 3.91
C LEU A 118 20.38 -12.47 3.86
N PRO A 119 21.46 -12.18 3.10
CA PRO A 119 22.53 -13.14 2.84
C PRO A 119 23.32 -13.54 4.09
N ILE A 120 23.33 -12.68 5.12
CA ILE A 120 24.08 -12.89 6.35
C ILE A 120 23.72 -14.20 7.06
N PHE A 121 22.44 -14.58 7.08
CA PHE A 121 21.99 -15.82 7.74
C PHE A 121 22.48 -17.07 7.01
N LYS A 122 22.47 -17.05 5.67
CA LYS A 122 23.03 -18.13 4.85
C LYS A 122 24.53 -18.27 5.07
N ASN A 123 25.25 -17.15 5.17
CA ASN A 123 26.69 -17.16 5.43
C ASN A 123 27.05 -17.73 6.81
N PHE A 124 26.14 -17.65 7.78
CA PHE A 124 26.28 -18.29 9.08
C PHE A 124 25.76 -19.74 9.14
N GLY A 125 25.32 -20.31 8.01
CA GLY A 125 24.86 -21.69 7.93
C GLY A 125 23.41 -21.90 8.36
N TYR A 126 22.59 -20.86 8.41
CA TYR A 126 21.16 -20.98 8.68
C TYR A 126 20.35 -21.08 7.39
N ASP A 127 19.60 -22.18 7.24
CA ASP A 127 18.74 -22.43 6.08
C ASP A 127 17.36 -21.76 6.21
N GLU A 128 16.91 -21.56 7.45
CA GLU A 128 15.61 -20.97 7.76
C GLU A 128 15.73 -19.81 8.75
N ILE A 129 14.86 -18.82 8.52
CA ILE A 129 14.81 -17.58 9.29
C ILE A 129 13.37 -17.37 9.73
N LYS A 130 13.17 -16.91 10.95
CA LYS A 130 11.89 -16.43 11.47
C LYS A 130 11.91 -14.91 11.59
N VAL A 131 10.79 -14.27 11.26
CA VAL A 131 10.59 -12.83 11.47
C VAL A 131 9.44 -12.60 12.44
N ILE A 132 9.65 -11.70 13.40
CA ILE A 132 8.67 -11.33 14.41
C ILE A 132 8.63 -9.80 14.51
N PRO A 133 7.50 -9.15 14.20
CA PRO A 133 7.30 -7.74 14.50
C PRO A 133 7.33 -7.50 16.01
N ILE A 134 8.18 -6.57 16.42
CA ILE A 134 8.28 -6.03 17.79
C ILE A 134 8.06 -4.52 17.74
N GLU A 135 7.98 -3.86 18.89
CA GLU A 135 7.81 -2.41 18.93
C GLU A 135 8.94 -1.69 18.16
N GLY A 136 8.58 -1.01 17.08
CA GLY A 136 9.50 -0.22 16.26
C GLY A 136 10.52 -1.01 15.43
N ALA A 137 10.50 -2.36 15.43
CA ALA A 137 11.49 -3.16 14.72
C ALA A 137 11.00 -4.55 14.27
N LEU A 138 11.76 -5.17 13.37
CA LEU A 138 11.62 -6.59 13.04
C LEU A 138 12.72 -7.37 13.74
N CYS A 139 12.33 -8.30 14.61
CA CYS A 139 13.25 -9.29 15.15
C CYS A 139 13.40 -10.43 14.13
N ILE A 140 14.61 -10.61 13.62
CA ILE A 140 14.94 -11.63 12.63
C ILE A 140 15.92 -12.61 13.27
N THR A 141 15.51 -13.86 13.43
CA THR A 141 16.31 -14.90 14.08
C THR A 141 16.41 -16.13 13.18
N PRO A 142 17.42 -16.98 13.36
CA PRO A 142 17.35 -18.35 12.84
C PRO A 142 16.06 -19.03 13.34
N SER A 143 15.44 -19.84 12.49
CA SER A 143 14.44 -20.80 12.97
C SER A 143 15.18 -21.91 13.72
N LEU A 144 14.90 -22.07 15.02
CA LEU A 144 15.40 -23.24 15.76
C LEU A 144 14.70 -24.49 15.20
N PHE A 145 15.46 -25.57 15.00
CA PHE A 145 14.95 -26.90 14.64
C PHE A 145 13.92 -27.42 15.64
#